data_AF-A0A813IST1-F1
#
_entry.id   AF-A0A813IST1-F1
#
_cell.length_a   1.000
_cell.length_b   1.000
_cell.length_c   1.000
_cell.angle_alpha   90.00
_cell.angle_beta   90.00
_cell.angle_gamma   90.00
#
_symmetry.space_group_name_H-M   'P 1'
#
loop_
_entity.id
_entity.type
_entity.pdbx_description
1 polymer ?
#
loop_
_entity_poly.entity_id
_entity_poly.type
_entity_poly.pdbx_seq_one_letter_code
_entity_poly.pdbx_strand_id
1 'polypeptide(L)'
;ATAARDAGDLVRAEASLRSAAKVLLAGGKSRTAPSPFARAAAYELALLLSLTGRHKEADEVSHQLGFLYKLAPSILDGTAHTRASSKGAKDIVATFDGALPADLLEPLQKAFAPSSPFWEEHGYPTQQFFSYNQSLLPTAKR
;
A
#
# COMPACT_ATOMS: atom_id res chain seq x y z
N ALA A 1 5.92 11.53 4.69
CA ALA A 1 4.73 10.75 4.33
C ALA A 1 3.65 11.07 5.35
N THR A 2 2.66 11.87 4.96
CA THR A 2 1.49 12.15 5.78
C THR A 2 0.71 10.85 5.88
N ALA A 3 0.67 10.23 7.05
CA ALA A 3 -0.01 8.95 7.23
C ALA A 3 -1.49 9.12 6.84
N ALA A 4 -2.13 8.07 6.32
CA ALA A 4 -3.56 8.05 5.99
C ALA A 4 -4.49 8.51 7.14
N ARG A 5 -3.94 8.60 8.35
CA ARG A 5 -4.52 9.20 9.56
C ARG A 5 -4.95 10.66 9.40
N ASP A 6 -4.30 11.45 8.53
CA ASP A 6 -4.47 12.91 8.49
C ASP A 6 -5.45 13.40 7.40
N ALA A 7 -5.99 12.50 6.55
CA ALA A 7 -6.63 12.88 5.30
C ALA A 7 -8.18 12.72 5.22
N GLY A 8 -8.87 12.22 6.26
CA GLY A 8 -10.34 12.04 6.13
C GLY A 8 -11.11 11.68 7.39
N ASP A 9 -12.43 11.79 7.29
CA ASP A 9 -13.42 11.37 8.28
C ASP A 9 -13.42 9.83 8.40
N LEU A 10 -12.49 9.31 9.22
CA LEU A 10 -12.26 7.87 9.42
C LEU A 10 -13.51 7.17 9.94
N VAL A 11 -14.32 7.85 10.75
CA VAL A 11 -15.55 7.29 11.34
C VAL A 11 -16.57 7.01 10.24
N ARG A 12 -16.78 7.98 9.34
CA ARG A 12 -17.68 7.81 8.21
C ARG A 12 -17.16 6.75 7.23
N ALA A 13 -15.86 6.76 6.94
CA ALA A 13 -15.24 5.75 6.07
C ALA A 13 -15.44 4.33 6.64
N GLU A 14 -15.15 4.13 7.93
CA GLU A 14 -15.36 2.84 8.59
C GLU A 14 -16.84 2.42 8.53
N ALA A 15 -17.77 3.32 8.84
CA ALA A 15 -19.20 3.02 8.81
C ALA A 15 -19.67 2.59 7.41
N SER A 16 -19.23 3.30 6.36
CA SER A 16 -19.53 2.95 4.97
C SER A 16 -18.94 1.59 4.57
N LEU A 17 -17.69 1.33 4.94
CA LEU A 17 -17.01 0.06 4.64
C LEU A 17 -17.67 -1.13 5.37
N ARG A 18 -18.03 -0.97 6.65
CA ARG A 18 -18.77 -1.99 7.42
C ARG A 18 -20.14 -2.28 6.80
N SER A 19 -20.86 -1.25 6.36
CA SER A 19 -22.14 -1.40 5.68
C SER A 19 -22.00 -2.20 4.38
N ALA A 20 -21.02 -1.85 3.54
CA ALA A 20 -20.75 -2.53 2.27
C ALA A 20 -20.23 -3.97 2.44
N ALA A 21 -19.45 -4.21 3.49
CA ALA A 21 -18.89 -5.54 3.81
C ALA A 21 -19.87 -6.44 4.57
N LYS A 22 -21.00 -5.91 5.07
CA LYS A 22 -21.92 -6.60 5.99
C LYS A 22 -22.31 -8.01 5.57
N VAL A 23 -22.60 -8.23 4.29
CA VAL A 23 -23.00 -9.54 3.77
C VAL A 23 -21.87 -10.58 3.87
N LEU A 24 -20.63 -10.15 3.67
CA LEU A 24 -19.45 -11.00 3.81
C LEU A 24 -19.12 -11.24 5.29
N LEU A 25 -19.20 -10.20 6.11
CA LEU A 25 -18.83 -10.25 7.53
C LEU A 25 -19.86 -10.94 8.43
N ALA A 26 -21.13 -11.03 8.01
CA ALA A 26 -22.20 -11.62 8.80
C ALA A 26 -22.09 -13.15 8.95
N GLY A 27 -21.10 -13.81 8.32
CA GLY A 27 -20.85 -15.25 8.47
C GLY A 27 -22.02 -16.16 8.05
N GLY A 28 -23.06 -15.58 7.46
CA GLY A 28 -24.23 -16.31 7.01
C GLY A 28 -23.85 -17.24 5.87
N LYS A 29 -24.38 -18.46 5.88
CA LYS A 29 -24.35 -19.39 4.75
C LYS A 29 -25.19 -18.82 3.59
N SER A 30 -24.78 -17.68 3.05
CA SER A 30 -25.37 -17.12 1.85
C SER A 30 -24.97 -18.03 0.70
N ARG A 31 -25.96 -18.59 0.00
CA ARG A 31 -25.75 -19.45 -1.17
C ARG A 31 -25.19 -18.68 -2.37
N THR A 32 -25.17 -17.36 -2.30
CA THR A 32 -24.62 -16.46 -3.31
C THR A 32 -23.23 -15.97 -2.90
N ALA A 33 -22.29 -16.04 -3.85
CA ALA A 33 -20.94 -15.52 -3.65
C ALA A 33 -21.01 -14.01 -3.32
N PRO A 34 -20.20 -13.51 -2.37
CA PRO A 34 -20.17 -12.09 -2.03
C PRO A 34 -19.75 -11.27 -3.25
N SER A 35 -20.38 -10.11 -3.42
CA SER A 35 -20.08 -9.22 -4.56
C SER A 35 -18.61 -8.77 -4.52
N PRO A 36 -17.99 -8.48 -5.68
CA PRO A 36 -16.62 -7.97 -5.73
C PRO A 36 -16.46 -6.68 -4.90
N PHE A 37 -17.50 -5.85 -4.87
CA PHE A 37 -17.53 -4.63 -4.05
C PHE A 37 -17.53 -4.92 -2.54
N ALA A 38 -18.26 -5.95 -2.09
CA ALA A 38 -18.25 -6.34 -0.67
C ALA A 38 -16.89 -6.91 -0.25
N ARG A 39 -16.22 -7.66 -1.13
CA ARG A 39 -14.84 -8.14 -0.90
C ARG A 39 -13.85 -6.98 -0.83
N ALA A 40 -13.92 -6.03 -1.76
CA ALA A 40 -13.07 -4.83 -1.75
C ALA A 40 -13.30 -3.99 -0.48
N ALA A 41 -14.56 -3.77 -0.09
CA ALA A 41 -14.89 -3.03 1.13
C ALA A 41 -14.36 -3.71 2.39
N ALA A 42 -14.44 -5.05 2.47
CA ALA A 42 -13.87 -5.80 3.59
C ALA A 42 -12.33 -5.70 3.61
N TYR A 43 -11.67 -5.72 2.45
CA TYR A 43 -10.22 -5.53 2.37
C TYR A 43 -9.79 -4.15 2.86
N GLU A 44 -10.44 -3.10 2.37
CA GLU A 44 -10.18 -1.72 2.80
C GLU A 44 -10.48 -1.52 4.29
N LEU A 45 -11.53 -2.17 4.80
CA LEU A 45 -11.84 -2.17 6.24
C LEU A 45 -10.70 -2.79 7.06
N ALA A 46 -10.17 -3.94 6.64
CA ALA A 46 -9.05 -4.59 7.32
C ALA A 46 -7.79 -3.71 7.33
N LEU A 47 -7.51 -3.01 6.22
CA LEU A 47 -6.42 -2.03 6.16
C LEU A 47 -6.67 -0.86 7.11
N LEU A 48 -7.84 -0.21 7.05
CA LEU A 48 -8.19 0.91 7.92
C LEU A 48 -8.08 0.55 9.41
N LEU A 49 -8.57 -0.63 9.79
CA LEU A 49 -8.45 -1.14 11.15
C LEU A 49 -6.99 -1.36 11.56
N SER A 50 -6.15 -1.89 10.65
CA SER A 50 -4.71 -2.04 10.91
C SER A 50 -3.99 -0.70 11.06
N LEU A 51 -4.27 0.26 10.17
CA LEU A 51 -3.70 1.61 10.18
C LEU A 51 -4.06 2.39 11.46
N THR A 52 -5.21 2.09 12.07
CA THR A 52 -5.70 2.72 13.30
C THR A 52 -5.35 1.95 14.58
N GLY A 53 -4.54 0.89 14.47
CA GLY A 53 -4.07 0.10 15.62
C GLY A 53 -5.04 -0.99 16.10
N ARG A 54 -6.19 -1.16 15.43
CA ARG A 54 -7.22 -2.17 15.74
C ARG A 54 -6.92 -3.51 15.10
N HIS A 55 -5.71 -4.02 15.37
CA HIS A 55 -5.13 -5.17 14.66
C HIS A 55 -5.92 -6.46 14.80
N LYS A 56 -6.52 -6.73 15.97
CA LYS A 56 -7.32 -7.95 16.20
C LYS A 56 -8.54 -8.01 15.29
N GLU A 57 -9.28 -6.90 15.19
CA GLU A 57 -10.44 -6.82 14.29
C GLU A 57 -10.02 -6.89 12.82
N ALA A 58 -8.88 -6.28 12.47
CA ALA A 58 -8.33 -6.40 11.13
C ALA A 58 -7.98 -7.85 10.77
N ASP A 59 -7.46 -8.63 11.72
CA ASP A 59 -7.11 -10.05 11.52
C ASP A 59 -8.35 -10.89 11.28
N GLU A 60 -9.43 -10.66 12.05
CA GLU A 60 -10.72 -11.34 11.86
C GLU A 60 -11.28 -11.10 10.45
N VAL A 61 -11.29 -9.84 9.99
CA VAL A 61 -11.76 -9.49 8.65
C VAL A 61 -10.84 -10.10 7.56
N SER A 62 -9.53 -10.08 7.78
CA SER A 62 -8.54 -10.65 6.85
C SER A 62 -8.70 -12.17 6.71
N HIS A 63 -8.95 -12.87 7.81
CA HIS A 63 -9.21 -14.31 7.80
C HIS A 63 -10.49 -14.65 7.03
N GLN A 64 -11.55 -13.85 7.18
CA GLN A 64 -12.79 -14.05 6.41
C GLN A 64 -12.61 -13.84 4.89
N LEU A 65 -11.60 -13.05 4.50
CA LEU A 65 -11.21 -12.87 3.10
C LEU A 65 -10.35 -14.01 2.54
N GLY A 66 -9.88 -14.91 3.41
CA GLY A 66 -9.00 -16.04 3.07
C GLY A 66 -7.51 -15.73 3.16
N PHE A 67 -7.11 -14.61 3.77
CA PHE A 67 -5.70 -14.33 3.99
C PHE A 67 -5.16 -15.15 5.17
N LEU A 68 -3.96 -15.70 4.99
CA LEU A 68 -3.26 -16.48 6.00
C LEU A 68 -2.21 -15.64 6.74
N TYR A 69 -1.70 -14.61 6.08
CA TYR A 69 -0.61 -13.77 6.57
C TYR A 69 -0.90 -12.30 6.27
N LYS A 70 -0.47 -11.43 7.18
CA LYS A 70 -0.39 -9.99 6.97
C LYS A 70 0.97 -9.47 7.45
N LEU A 71 1.31 -8.26 7.02
CA LEU A 71 2.48 -7.56 7.57
C LEU A 71 2.33 -7.35 9.08
N ALA A 72 3.46 -7.25 9.77
CA ALA A 72 3.47 -7.03 11.21
C ALA A 72 2.67 -5.76 11.59
N PRO A 73 1.88 -5.79 12.70
CA PRO A 73 1.12 -4.65 13.19
C PRO A 73 1.87 -3.32 13.14
N SER A 74 3.15 -3.36 13.57
CA SER A 74 4.00 -2.18 13.65
C SER A 74 4.32 -1.52 12.31
N ILE A 75 4.30 -2.29 11.22
CA ILE A 75 4.50 -1.75 9.86
C ILE A 75 3.24 -1.01 9.41
N LEU A 76 2.06 -1.56 9.73
CA LEU A 76 0.78 -1.02 9.26
C LEU A 76 0.35 0.20 10.07
N ASP A 77 0.50 0.20 11.40
CA ASP A 77 0.14 1.36 12.24
C ASP A 77 1.24 2.43 12.32
N GLY A 78 2.38 2.21 11.65
CA GLY A 78 3.52 3.13 11.64
C GLY A 78 4.32 3.16 12.95
N THR A 79 4.01 2.31 13.94
CA THR A 79 4.77 2.26 15.20
C THR A 79 6.17 1.65 15.02
N ALA A 80 6.45 0.98 13.90
CA ALA A 80 7.78 0.48 13.54
C ALA A 80 8.84 1.60 13.49
N HIS A 81 8.44 2.84 13.19
CA HIS A 81 9.35 4.00 13.16
C HIS A 81 9.89 4.41 14.53
N THR A 82 9.29 3.92 15.63
CA THR A 82 9.75 4.23 17.00
C THR A 82 10.93 3.37 17.45
N ARG A 83 11.18 2.25 16.78
CA ARG A 83 12.46 1.55 16.88
C ARG A 83 13.38 2.18 15.86
N ALA A 84 14.60 2.51 16.30
CA ALA A 84 15.68 2.93 15.43
C ALA A 84 15.61 2.12 14.13
N SER A 85 15.48 2.82 13.01
CA SER A 85 15.54 2.28 11.64
C SER A 85 16.37 1.01 11.69
N SER A 86 15.74 -0.15 11.41
CA SER A 86 16.47 -1.40 11.31
C SER A 86 17.70 -1.06 10.50
N LYS A 87 18.91 -1.16 11.09
CA LYS A 87 20.14 -0.85 10.35
C LYS A 87 19.98 -1.64 9.06
N GLY A 88 19.74 -0.94 7.95
CA GLY A 88 19.63 -1.58 6.65
C GLY A 88 20.83 -2.50 6.56
N ALA A 89 20.67 -3.67 5.98
CA ALA A 89 21.82 -4.54 5.78
C ALA A 89 22.93 -3.66 5.22
N LYS A 90 24.03 -3.55 5.98
CA LYS A 90 25.14 -2.66 5.61
C LYS A 90 25.47 -2.98 4.16
N ASP A 91 25.55 -1.93 3.35
CA ASP A 91 25.93 -2.02 1.94
C ASP A 91 24.86 -2.60 0.98
N ILE A 92 23.59 -2.74 1.39
CA ILE A 92 22.50 -3.16 0.48
C ILE A 92 21.63 -1.98 0.01
N VAL A 93 21.16 -1.13 0.92
CA VAL A 93 20.32 0.04 0.59
C VAL A 93 20.64 1.19 1.56
N ALA A 94 20.81 2.39 1.03
CA ALA A 94 20.92 3.62 1.80
C ALA A 94 19.78 4.57 1.44
N THR A 95 19.21 5.23 2.45
CA THR A 95 18.21 6.29 2.29
C THR A 95 18.87 7.63 2.55
N PHE A 96 18.68 8.58 1.64
CA PHE A 96 19.24 9.93 1.75
C PHE A 96 18.10 10.94 1.76
N ASP A 97 17.95 11.64 2.87
CA ASP A 97 17.07 12.80 2.96
C ASP A 97 17.77 14.02 2.36
N GLY A 98 17.04 14.81 1.55
CA GLY A 98 17.62 16.00 0.91
C GLY A 98 18.76 15.68 -0.06
N ALA A 99 18.75 14.50 -0.69
CA ALA A 99 19.80 14.05 -1.61
C ALA A 99 20.05 15.01 -2.78
N LEU A 100 19.03 15.79 -3.16
CA LEU A 100 19.10 16.82 -4.18
C LEU A 100 18.81 18.19 -3.56
N PRO A 101 19.62 19.21 -3.87
CA PRO A 101 19.27 20.59 -3.52
C PRO A 101 18.01 21.03 -4.29
N ALA A 102 17.30 22.02 -3.74
CA ALA A 102 15.95 22.38 -4.20
C ALA A 102 15.90 22.86 -5.66
N ASP A 103 16.95 23.54 -6.11
CA ASP A 103 17.13 24.01 -7.49
C ASP A 103 17.28 22.87 -8.52
N LEU A 104 17.82 21.72 -8.11
CA LEU A 104 17.85 20.50 -8.92
C LEU A 104 16.55 19.69 -8.82
N LEU A 105 15.87 19.75 -7.67
CA LEU A 105 14.62 19.02 -7.46
C LEU A 105 13.46 19.62 -8.26
N GLU A 106 13.34 20.95 -8.32
CA GLU A 106 12.21 21.62 -8.97
C GLU A 106 12.06 21.28 -10.47
N PRO A 107 13.14 21.27 -11.30
CA PRO A 107 13.05 20.84 -12.69
C PRO A 107 12.62 19.37 -12.83
N LEU A 108 13.09 18.48 -11.96
CA LEU A 108 12.72 17.07 -11.97
C LEU A 108 11.23 16.88 -11.64
N GLN A 109 10.72 17.63 -10.66
CA GLN A 109 9.29 17.62 -10.34
C GLN A 109 8.43 18.05 -11.53
N LYS A 110 8.88 19.02 -12.33
CA LYS A 110 8.20 19.42 -13.58
C LYS A 110 8.30 18.35 -14.66
N ALA A 111 9.51 17.80 -14.87
CA ALA A 111 9.75 16.74 -15.87
C ALA A 111 8.96 15.46 -15.60
N PHE A 112 8.73 15.13 -14.33
CA PHE A 112 7.93 13.97 -13.89
C PHE A 112 6.54 14.33 -13.38
N ALA A 113 6.05 15.55 -13.64
CA ALA A 113 4.69 15.93 -13.26
C ALA A 113 3.67 14.97 -13.90
N PRO A 114 2.52 14.68 -13.27
CA PRO A 114 1.52 13.75 -13.83
C PRO A 114 1.04 14.13 -15.23
N SER A 115 1.08 15.43 -15.57
CA SER A 115 0.72 15.97 -16.88
C SER A 115 1.88 16.05 -17.88
N SER A 116 3.08 15.58 -17.49
CA SER A 116 4.27 15.60 -18.35
C SER A 116 4.16 14.58 -19.48
N PRO A 117 4.63 14.90 -20.70
CA PRO A 117 4.67 13.94 -21.81
C PRO A 117 5.58 12.74 -21.53
N PHE A 118 6.50 12.86 -20.55
CA PHE A 118 7.38 11.77 -20.12
C PHE A 118 6.63 10.44 -19.93
N TRP A 119 5.47 10.47 -19.27
CA TRP A 119 4.71 9.27 -18.96
C TRP A 119 4.18 8.60 -20.23
N GLU A 120 3.55 9.36 -21.13
CA GLU A 120 3.01 8.84 -22.39
C GLU A 120 4.13 8.29 -23.30
N GLU A 121 5.24 9.03 -23.43
CA GLU A 121 6.41 8.63 -24.21
C GLU A 121 7.03 7.32 -23.71
N HIS A 122 6.89 7.03 -22.41
CA HIS A 122 7.40 5.82 -21.77
C HIS A 122 6.31 4.75 -21.57
N GLY A 123 5.14 4.90 -22.20
CA GLY A 123 4.08 3.89 -22.23
C GLY A 123 3.22 3.82 -20.98
N TYR A 124 3.11 4.90 -20.21
CA TYR A 124 2.22 5.01 -19.06
C TYR A 124 0.90 5.74 -19.40
N PRO A 125 -0.20 5.44 -18.68
CA PRO A 125 -0.34 4.35 -17.71
C PRO A 125 -0.46 2.99 -18.43
N THR A 126 0.20 1.96 -17.88
CA THR A 126 0.16 0.59 -18.41
C THR A 126 -0.42 -0.38 -17.39
N GLN A 127 -1.10 -1.42 -17.88
CA GLN A 127 -1.56 -2.56 -17.08
C GLN A 127 -0.42 -3.53 -16.72
N GLN A 128 0.76 -3.35 -17.34
CA GLN A 128 1.94 -4.17 -17.14
C GLN A 128 2.83 -3.54 -16.07
N PHE A 129 3.35 -4.34 -15.15
CA PHE A 129 4.22 -3.84 -14.09
C PHE A 129 5.56 -3.39 -14.67
N PHE A 130 5.91 -2.12 -14.45
CA PHE A 130 7.21 -1.61 -14.87
C PHE A 130 8.25 -1.88 -13.80
N SER A 131 9.19 -2.78 -14.09
CA SER A 131 10.41 -2.94 -13.32
C SER A 131 11.57 -2.96 -14.31
N TYR A 132 12.50 -2.02 -14.15
CA TYR A 132 13.84 -2.16 -14.74
C TYR A 132 14.58 -3.30 -14.03
N ASN A 133 14.09 -4.53 -14.14
CA ASN A 133 14.88 -5.71 -13.82
C ASN A 133 15.89 -5.90 -14.96
N GLN A 134 16.90 -5.04 -14.98
CA GLN A 134 18.15 -5.34 -15.66
C GLN A 134 18.74 -6.58 -14.98
N SER A 135 19.12 -7.58 -15.76
CA SER A 135 19.85 -8.73 -15.23
C SER A 135 21.18 -8.23 -14.67
N LEU A 136 21.36 -8.30 -13.35
CA LEU A 136 22.62 -7.95 -12.69
C LEU A 136 23.73 -8.98 -12.95
N LEU A 137 23.38 -10.11 -13.56
CA LEU A 137 24.34 -11.14 -13.93
C LEU A 137 24.90 -10.84 -15.33
N PRO A 138 26.24 -10.87 -15.51
CA PRO A 138 26.85 -10.76 -16.83
C PRO A 138 26.23 -11.81 -17.75
N THR A 139 25.69 -11.38 -18.90
CA THR A 139 25.32 -12.30 -19.96
C THR A 139 26.59 -12.99 -20.41
N ALA A 140 26.74 -14.27 -20.06
CA ALA A 140 27.82 -15.10 -20.55
C ALA A 140 27.77 -15.06 -22.09
N LYS A 141 28.82 -14.52 -22.71
CA LYS A 141 29.00 -14.56 -24.15
C LYS A 141 29.07 -16.03 -24.57
N ARG A 142 28.11 -16.48 -25.39
CA ARG A 142 28.24 -17.71 -26.16
C ARG A 142 29.16 -17.46 -27.35
#